data_AF-A0A979FTG8-F1
#
_entry.id   AF-A0A979FTG8-F1
#
_cell.length_a   1.000
_cell.length_b   1.000
_cell.length_c   1.000
_cell.angle_alpha   90.00
_cell.angle_beta   90.00
_cell.angle_gamma   90.00
#
_symmetry.space_group_name_H-M   'P 1'
#
loop_
_entity.id
_entity.type
_entity.pdbx_description
1 polymer ?
#
loop_
_entity_poly.entity_id
_entity_poly.type
_entity_poly.pdbx_seq_one_letter_code
_entity_poly.pdbx_strand_id
1 'polypeptide(L)'
;MGDRVRLVGFEGCVGTCAGAAALASVARDAVLHIHMAAPLDLSALEGTYKWLRVYTRPLPPPGSSSPTWPLPPSPPPWLYVEGADEGSWGAVAHTITSFAPPGKRFWRLRLRGSRLPAEELPPLLRALHGAGVRTWGGGDTRAEVDMYGWDFDLRITDDMPSGGPAVPSDAELQEAYQDYLGEDPDSESSDEDSDYD
;
A
#
# COMPACT_ATOMS: atom_id res chain seq x y z
N MET A 1 -9.74 0.19 39.79
CA MET A 1 -9.69 0.05 38.32
C MET A 1 -8.37 0.65 37.89
N GLY A 2 -7.37 -0.18 37.59
CA GLY A 2 -6.10 0.34 37.09
C GLY A 2 -6.27 0.71 35.62
N ASP A 3 -5.81 1.90 35.25
CA ASP A 3 -5.72 2.32 33.85
C ASP A 3 -4.88 1.29 33.11
N ARG A 4 -5.55 0.50 32.26
CA ARG A 4 -4.86 -0.43 31.38
C ARG A 4 -4.19 0.40 30.31
N VAL A 5 -2.86 0.30 30.23
CA VAL A 5 -2.09 0.84 29.11
C VAL A 5 -2.70 0.30 27.81
N ARG A 6 -3.05 1.21 26.91
CA ARG A 6 -3.62 0.90 25.59
C ARG A 6 -2.66 1.35 24.51
N LEU A 7 -2.52 0.53 23.47
CA LEU A 7 -1.83 0.94 22.27
C LEU A 7 -2.73 1.92 21.50
N VAL A 8 -2.21 3.09 21.17
CA VAL A 8 -2.95 4.07 20.35
C VAL A 8 -2.51 4.00 18.89
N GLY A 9 -1.22 3.73 18.66
CA GLY A 9 -0.65 3.59 17.34
C GLY A 9 0.54 2.64 17.35
N PHE A 10 0.75 1.95 16.25
CA PHE A 10 1.95 1.15 15.98
C PHE A 10 2.43 1.42 14.57
N GLU A 11 3.73 1.63 14.42
CA GLU A 11 4.41 1.72 13.15
C GLU A 11 5.69 0.91 13.23
N GLY A 12 5.80 -0.10 12.36
CA GLY A 12 6.97 -0.95 12.34
C GLY A 12 6.75 -2.28 11.64
N CYS A 13 7.72 -3.17 11.80
CA CYS A 13 7.72 -4.47 11.15
C CYS A 13 7.02 -5.54 11.98
N VAL A 14 6.20 -6.38 11.33
CA VAL A 14 5.67 -7.61 11.93
C VAL A 14 5.98 -8.77 11.00
N GLY A 15 6.79 -9.72 11.48
CA GLY A 15 7.30 -10.83 10.67
C GLY A 15 6.73 -12.21 11.01
N THR A 16 5.87 -12.33 12.04
CA THR A 16 5.37 -13.64 12.51
C THR A 16 3.93 -13.57 12.98
N CYS A 17 3.21 -14.70 12.90
CA CYS A 17 1.81 -14.78 13.37
C CYS A 17 1.71 -14.55 14.88
N ALA A 18 2.73 -14.98 15.64
CA ALA A 18 2.82 -14.70 17.07
C ALA A 18 2.96 -13.20 17.35
N GLY A 19 3.74 -12.47 16.54
CA GLY A 19 3.84 -11.02 16.62
C GLY A 19 2.53 -10.32 16.29
N ALA A 20 1.83 -10.76 15.24
CA ALA A 20 0.50 -10.23 14.90
C ALA A 20 -0.52 -10.48 16.02
N ALA A 21 -0.52 -11.66 16.64
CA ALA A 21 -1.39 -11.99 17.77
C ALA A 21 -1.05 -11.17 19.03
N ALA A 22 0.24 -10.96 19.31
CA ALA A 22 0.68 -10.11 20.41
C ALA A 22 0.21 -8.67 20.20
N LEU A 23 0.35 -8.13 18.99
CA LEU A 23 -0.15 -6.81 18.62
C LEU A 23 -1.67 -6.72 18.78
N ALA A 24 -2.42 -7.71 18.28
CA ALA A 24 -3.88 -7.78 18.41
C ALA A 24 -4.37 -7.68 19.85
N SER A 25 -3.63 -8.28 20.81
CA SER A 25 -4.01 -8.30 22.22
C SER A 25 -4.03 -6.91 22.89
N VAL A 26 -3.34 -5.93 22.30
CA VAL A 26 -3.22 -4.56 22.83
C VAL A 26 -3.75 -3.48 21.88
N ALA A 27 -4.03 -3.82 20.62
CA ALA A 27 -4.35 -2.89 19.53
C ALA A 27 -5.81 -2.37 19.49
N ARG A 28 -6.57 -2.49 20.58
CA ARG A 28 -8.00 -2.12 20.59
C ARG A 28 -8.21 -0.65 20.21
N ASP A 29 -8.89 -0.43 19.08
CA ASP A 29 -9.12 0.87 18.44
C ASP A 29 -7.83 1.63 18.06
N ALA A 30 -6.72 0.92 17.86
CA ALA A 30 -5.43 1.49 17.49
C ALA A 30 -5.30 1.75 15.98
N VAL A 31 -4.38 2.64 15.61
CA VAL A 31 -3.92 2.83 14.23
C VAL A 31 -2.68 1.97 13.99
N LEU A 32 -2.73 1.07 13.02
CA LEU A 32 -1.65 0.12 12.76
C LEU A 32 -1.04 0.37 11.37
N HIS A 33 0.26 0.62 11.33
CA HIS A 33 1.11 0.67 10.14
C HIS A 33 2.09 -0.49 10.21
N ILE A 34 1.85 -1.52 9.39
CA ILE A 34 2.60 -2.78 9.45
C ILE A 34 3.41 -2.95 8.16
N HIS A 35 4.73 -2.99 8.30
CA HIS A 35 5.65 -3.40 7.24
C HIS A 35 5.87 -4.91 7.29
N MET A 36 5.64 -5.57 6.16
CA MET A 36 5.84 -7.00 5.98
C MET A 36 6.98 -7.25 5.03
N ALA A 37 8.05 -7.88 5.53
CA ALA A 37 9.16 -8.34 4.70
C ALA A 37 8.81 -9.62 3.92
N ALA A 38 7.84 -10.39 4.40
CA ALA A 38 7.30 -11.59 3.76
C ALA A 38 5.79 -11.68 4.04
N PRO A 39 5.01 -12.39 3.20
CA PRO A 39 3.59 -12.56 3.43
C PRO A 39 3.27 -13.14 4.80
N LEU A 40 2.30 -12.53 5.47
CA LEU A 40 1.92 -12.87 6.83
C LEU A 40 0.40 -12.90 6.98
N ASP A 41 -0.11 -13.89 7.70
CA ASP A 41 -1.51 -13.94 8.11
C ASP A 41 -1.75 -12.90 9.22
N LEU A 42 -2.61 -11.93 8.92
CA LEU A 42 -3.00 -10.84 9.82
C LEU A 42 -4.42 -11.03 10.39
N SER A 43 -5.06 -12.19 10.18
CA SER A 43 -6.42 -12.48 10.64
C SER A 43 -6.64 -12.22 12.14
N ALA A 44 -5.61 -12.43 12.97
CA ALA A 44 -5.66 -12.14 14.41
C ALA A 44 -6.00 -10.68 14.74
N LEU A 45 -5.77 -9.74 13.82
CA LEU A 45 -6.08 -8.33 14.01
C LEU A 45 -7.56 -7.99 13.74
N GLU A 46 -8.37 -8.92 13.22
CA GLU A 46 -9.77 -8.66 12.88
C GLU A 46 -10.57 -8.08 14.06
N GLY A 47 -11.24 -6.94 13.81
CA GLY A 47 -12.05 -6.26 14.83
C GLY A 47 -11.27 -5.62 15.98
N THR A 48 -9.94 -5.62 15.94
CA THR A 48 -9.12 -5.01 16.99
C THR A 48 -8.73 -3.57 16.66
N TYR A 49 -8.51 -3.24 15.39
CA TYR A 49 -7.95 -1.95 14.98
C TYR A 49 -9.02 -0.93 14.57
N LYS A 50 -8.66 0.35 14.70
CA LYS A 50 -9.41 1.45 14.08
C LYS A 50 -9.02 1.61 12.61
N TRP A 51 -7.72 1.57 12.29
CA TRP A 51 -7.18 1.65 10.94
C TRP A 51 -6.00 0.68 10.74
N LEU A 52 -5.89 0.10 9.55
CA LEU A 52 -4.82 -0.82 9.17
C LEU A 52 -4.19 -0.39 7.83
N ARG A 53 -2.90 -0.05 7.86
CA ARG A 53 -2.02 0.11 6.68
C ARG A 53 -1.05 -1.04 6.64
N VAL A 54 -0.99 -1.68 5.49
CA VAL A 54 -0.05 -2.77 5.23
C VAL A 54 0.89 -2.35 4.11
N TYR A 55 2.18 -2.48 4.36
CA TYR A 55 3.25 -2.23 3.41
C TYR A 55 3.92 -3.55 3.07
N THR A 56 4.04 -3.85 1.78
CA THR A 56 4.67 -5.07 1.29
C THR A 56 5.40 -4.83 -0.02
N ARG A 57 6.40 -5.66 -0.32
CA ARG A 57 7.00 -5.73 -1.64
C ARG A 57 6.15 -6.59 -2.60
N PRO A 58 6.28 -6.42 -3.93
CA PRO A 58 5.72 -7.33 -4.89
C PRO A 58 6.11 -8.78 -4.61
N LEU A 59 5.13 -9.67 -4.63
CA LEU A 59 5.34 -11.11 -4.57
C LEU A 59 5.94 -11.60 -5.88
N PRO A 60 6.74 -12.68 -5.84
CA PRO A 60 7.13 -13.37 -7.06
C PRO A 60 5.91 -13.73 -7.92
N PRO A 61 6.08 -13.88 -9.25
CA PRO A 61 5.00 -14.30 -10.12
C PRO A 61 4.31 -15.58 -9.60
N PRO A 62 2.99 -15.72 -9.79
CA PRO A 62 2.25 -16.84 -9.23
C PRO A 62 2.75 -18.16 -9.82
N GLY A 63 3.14 -19.09 -8.95
CA GLY A 63 3.33 -20.50 -9.30
C GLY A 63 1.99 -21.25 -9.39
N SER A 64 2.05 -22.54 -9.74
CA SER A 64 0.89 -23.42 -9.95
C SER A 64 -0.08 -23.49 -8.75
N SER A 65 0.41 -23.20 -7.55
CA SER A 65 -0.37 -23.07 -6.32
C SER A 65 0.21 -21.91 -5.51
N SER A 66 -0.31 -20.71 -5.72
CA SER A 66 0.14 -19.54 -4.96
C SER A 66 -0.76 -19.37 -3.74
N PRO A 67 -0.21 -19.45 -2.50
CA PRO A 67 -1.00 -19.20 -1.31
C PRO A 67 -1.53 -17.76 -1.29
N THR A 68 -2.62 -17.54 -0.57
CA THR A 68 -3.21 -16.22 -0.33
C THR A 68 -3.13 -15.89 1.16
N TRP A 69 -3.04 -14.60 1.47
CA TRP A 69 -2.96 -14.09 2.83
C TRP A 69 -3.94 -12.92 2.96
N PRO A 70 -5.24 -13.20 2.94
CA PRO A 70 -6.26 -12.16 2.91
C PRO A 70 -6.13 -11.26 4.15
N LEU A 71 -6.16 -9.96 3.93
CA LEU A 71 -6.19 -9.00 5.03
C LEU A 71 -7.53 -9.05 5.77
N PRO A 72 -7.57 -8.66 7.06
CA PRO A 72 -8.83 -8.56 7.80
C PRO A 72 -9.81 -7.61 7.09
N PRO A 73 -11.09 -7.97 6.95
CA PRO A 73 -12.02 -7.24 6.09
C PRO A 73 -12.58 -5.95 6.71
N SER A 74 -12.58 -5.83 8.04
CA SER A 74 -13.25 -4.73 8.73
C SER A 74 -12.41 -4.14 9.87
N PRO A 75 -12.24 -2.80 9.89
CA PRO A 75 -12.55 -1.87 8.79
C PRO A 75 -11.70 -2.16 7.52
N PRO A 76 -12.14 -1.76 6.30
CA PRO A 76 -11.40 -2.05 5.08
C PRO A 76 -9.94 -1.55 5.15
N PRO A 77 -8.94 -2.39 4.80
CA PRO A 77 -7.54 -2.04 4.98
C PRO A 77 -7.02 -1.14 3.85
N TRP A 78 -5.92 -0.47 4.14
CA TRP A 78 -5.04 0.14 3.15
C TRP A 78 -3.91 -0.83 2.79
N LEU A 79 -3.59 -0.94 1.50
CA LEU A 79 -2.44 -1.71 1.03
C LEU A 79 -1.52 -0.83 0.19
N TYR A 80 -0.24 -0.83 0.56
CA TYR A 80 0.86 -0.18 -0.14
C TYR A 80 1.78 -1.27 -0.69
N VAL A 81 1.98 -1.27 -2.00
CA VAL A 81 2.98 -2.13 -2.67
C VAL A 81 4.20 -1.27 -2.96
N GLU A 82 5.34 -1.59 -2.35
CA GLU A 82 6.54 -0.77 -2.36
C GLU A 82 7.56 -1.25 -3.39
N GLY A 83 8.13 -0.33 -4.16
CA GLY A 83 9.20 -0.60 -5.14
C GLY A 83 8.84 -1.67 -6.17
N ALA A 84 7.69 -1.49 -6.82
CA ALA A 84 7.41 -2.21 -8.05
C ALA A 84 8.34 -1.71 -9.15
N ASP A 85 9.15 -2.58 -9.74
CA ASP A 85 10.07 -2.22 -10.83
C ASP A 85 9.37 -2.28 -12.21
N GLU A 86 10.02 -1.76 -13.23
CA GLU A 86 9.61 -1.95 -14.63
C GLU A 86 9.44 -3.43 -14.97
N GLY A 87 8.39 -3.77 -15.71
CA GLY A 87 8.00 -5.15 -16.06
C GLY A 87 7.25 -5.90 -14.96
N SER A 88 7.01 -5.28 -13.79
CA SER A 88 6.49 -5.98 -12.62
C SER A 88 4.97 -5.85 -12.40
N TRP A 89 4.21 -5.25 -13.32
CA TRP A 89 2.76 -5.07 -13.13
C TRP A 89 2.01 -6.37 -12.78
N GLY A 90 2.42 -7.51 -13.34
CA GLY A 90 1.83 -8.82 -13.04
C GLY A 90 2.11 -9.29 -11.60
N ALA A 91 3.31 -9.01 -11.09
CA ALA A 91 3.68 -9.27 -9.70
C ALA A 91 2.89 -8.38 -8.74
N VAL A 92 2.69 -7.10 -9.08
CA VAL A 92 1.84 -6.18 -8.33
C VAL A 92 0.39 -6.66 -8.29
N ALA A 93 -0.17 -7.03 -9.45
CA ALA A 93 -1.52 -7.58 -9.54
C ALA A 93 -1.66 -8.84 -8.67
N HIS A 94 -0.70 -9.77 -8.76
CA HIS A 94 -0.68 -10.97 -7.94
C HIS A 94 -0.67 -10.61 -6.44
N THR A 95 0.22 -9.71 -6.03
CA THR A 95 0.33 -9.23 -4.64
C THR A 95 -1.00 -8.71 -4.12
N ILE A 96 -1.61 -7.75 -4.81
CA ILE A 96 -2.87 -7.12 -4.40
C ILE A 96 -3.98 -8.17 -4.31
N THR A 97 -4.07 -9.09 -5.28
CA THR A 97 -5.09 -10.15 -5.25
C THR A 97 -4.87 -11.17 -4.13
N SER A 98 -3.61 -11.50 -3.80
CA SER A 98 -3.27 -12.41 -2.71
C SER A 98 -3.57 -11.84 -1.32
N PHE A 99 -3.47 -10.51 -1.17
CA PHE A 99 -3.80 -9.79 0.07
C PHE A 99 -5.24 -9.26 0.10
N ALA A 100 -6.03 -9.45 -0.95
CA ALA A 100 -7.39 -8.95 -1.01
C ALA A 100 -8.22 -9.49 0.17
N PRO A 101 -8.85 -8.62 0.97
CA PRO A 101 -9.70 -9.06 2.06
C PRO A 101 -10.90 -9.85 1.51
N PRO A 102 -11.63 -10.61 2.35
CA PRO A 102 -12.95 -11.11 1.98
C PRO A 102 -13.83 -9.97 1.44
N GLY A 103 -14.41 -10.16 0.25
CA GLY A 103 -15.15 -9.11 -0.48
C GLY A 103 -14.29 -8.16 -1.34
N LYS A 104 -12.96 -8.35 -1.33
CA LYS A 104 -11.96 -7.71 -2.22
C LYS A 104 -12.00 -6.18 -2.23
N ARG A 105 -12.44 -5.58 -1.12
CA ARG A 105 -12.56 -4.13 -0.97
C ARG A 105 -11.48 -3.59 -0.06
N PHE A 106 -10.63 -2.74 -0.61
CA PHE A 106 -9.68 -1.93 0.13
C PHE A 106 -10.28 -0.56 0.41
N TRP A 107 -9.81 0.11 1.45
CA TRP A 107 -10.05 1.55 1.55
C TRP A 107 -9.25 2.30 0.48
N ARG A 108 -7.97 1.94 0.31
CA ARG A 108 -7.06 2.53 -0.68
C ARG A 108 -6.00 1.52 -1.11
N LEU A 109 -5.56 1.64 -2.35
CA LEU A 109 -4.45 0.91 -2.92
C LEU A 109 -3.41 1.91 -3.41
N ARG A 110 -2.16 1.73 -3.00
CA ARG A 110 -1.07 2.60 -3.43
C ARG A 110 0.15 1.82 -3.89
N LEU A 111 0.84 2.37 -4.88
CA LEU A 111 2.16 1.91 -5.31
C LEU A 111 3.18 2.96 -4.89
N ARG A 112 4.02 2.64 -3.90
CA ARG A 112 4.97 3.58 -3.30
C ARG A 112 6.35 3.37 -3.89
N GLY A 113 6.97 4.44 -4.41
CA GLY A 113 8.28 4.35 -5.08
C GLY A 113 8.28 3.37 -6.26
N SER A 114 7.18 3.30 -7.00
CA SER A 114 6.92 2.30 -8.05
C SER A 114 7.39 2.79 -9.41
N ARG A 115 8.33 2.09 -10.05
CA ARG A 115 8.94 2.43 -11.35
C ARG A 115 8.17 1.85 -12.54
N LEU A 116 6.90 1.49 -12.33
CA LEU A 116 6.02 1.06 -13.41
C LEU A 116 5.83 2.21 -14.41
N PRO A 117 6.07 1.97 -15.71
CA PRO A 117 5.83 2.96 -16.74
C PRO A 117 4.33 3.09 -17.06
N ALA A 118 3.92 4.14 -17.78
CA ALA A 118 2.50 4.42 -18.00
C ALA A 118 1.80 3.27 -18.75
N GLU A 119 2.47 2.56 -19.66
CA GLU A 119 1.90 1.43 -20.40
C GLU A 119 1.56 0.21 -19.53
N GLU A 120 2.14 0.10 -18.34
CA GLU A 120 1.93 -1.00 -17.40
C GLU A 120 0.77 -0.76 -16.44
N LEU A 121 0.35 0.49 -16.25
CA LEU A 121 -0.79 0.83 -15.40
C LEU A 121 -2.13 0.33 -15.99
N PRO A 122 -2.45 0.46 -17.29
CA PRO A 122 -3.70 -0.06 -17.85
C PRO A 122 -3.90 -1.57 -17.70
N PRO A 123 -2.94 -2.46 -18.03
CA PRO A 123 -3.12 -3.90 -17.80
C PRO A 123 -3.25 -4.23 -16.31
N LEU A 124 -2.53 -3.55 -15.41
CA LEU A 124 -2.69 -3.70 -13.96
C LEU A 124 -4.12 -3.38 -13.52
N LEU A 125 -4.63 -2.19 -13.86
CA LEU A 125 -5.97 -1.76 -13.46
C LEU A 125 -7.06 -2.69 -14.01
N ARG A 126 -6.93 -3.16 -15.25
CA ARG A 126 -7.86 -4.15 -15.84
C ARG A 126 -7.80 -5.48 -15.12
N ALA A 127 -6.62 -5.97 -14.77
CA ALA A 127 -6.45 -7.22 -14.05
C ALA A 127 -7.08 -7.15 -12.65
N LEU A 128 -6.84 -6.06 -11.91
CA LEU A 128 -7.45 -5.84 -10.60
C LEU A 128 -8.98 -5.72 -10.70
N HIS A 129 -9.48 -4.95 -11.67
CA HIS A 129 -10.91 -4.81 -11.90
C HIS A 129 -11.56 -6.16 -12.23
N GLY A 130 -10.97 -6.94 -13.15
CA GLY A 130 -11.45 -8.27 -13.55
C GLY A 130 -11.36 -9.31 -12.43
N ALA A 131 -10.40 -9.15 -11.51
CA ALA A 131 -10.32 -9.95 -10.29
C ALA A 131 -11.40 -9.54 -9.25
N GLY A 132 -12.19 -8.49 -9.50
CA GLY A 132 -13.22 -7.98 -8.59
C GLY A 132 -12.66 -7.16 -7.43
N VAL A 133 -11.40 -6.71 -7.51
CA VAL A 133 -10.82 -5.80 -6.52
C VAL A 133 -11.48 -4.43 -6.64
N ARG A 134 -11.77 -3.79 -5.51
CA ARG A 134 -12.36 -2.44 -5.44
C ARG A 134 -11.69 -1.61 -4.36
N THR A 135 -11.68 -0.30 -4.55
CA THR A 135 -11.29 0.68 -3.53
C THR A 135 -12.52 1.44 -3.02
N TRP A 136 -12.38 2.12 -1.89
CA TRP A 136 -13.39 3.04 -1.42
C TRP A 136 -13.35 4.33 -2.25
N GLY A 137 -14.51 4.80 -2.71
CA GLY A 137 -14.63 5.94 -3.62
C GLY A 137 -15.56 5.64 -4.79
N GLY A 138 -16.01 6.71 -5.47
CA GLY A 138 -16.82 6.61 -6.69
C GLY A 138 -16.07 7.12 -7.93
N GLY A 139 -16.76 7.07 -9.06
CA GLY A 139 -16.24 7.49 -10.37
C GLY A 139 -15.50 6.37 -11.10
N ASP A 140 -14.62 6.74 -12.02
CA ASP A 140 -13.99 5.81 -12.94
C ASP A 140 -12.73 5.13 -12.39
N THR A 141 -12.50 3.89 -12.83
CA THR A 141 -11.25 3.16 -12.58
C THR A 141 -10.07 3.87 -13.24
N ARG A 142 -9.05 4.21 -12.45
CA ARG A 142 -7.88 4.98 -12.88
C ARG A 142 -6.68 4.86 -11.94
N ALA A 143 -5.51 5.25 -12.45
CA ALA A 143 -4.34 5.56 -11.64
C ALA A 143 -4.12 7.08 -11.63
N GLU A 144 -3.64 7.60 -10.51
CA GLU A 144 -3.32 9.02 -10.34
C GLU A 144 -2.07 9.15 -9.49
N VAL A 145 -1.23 10.14 -9.79
CA VAL A 145 -0.11 10.53 -8.94
C VAL A 145 -0.68 11.22 -7.71
N ASP A 146 -0.24 10.83 -6.51
CA ASP A 146 -0.63 11.52 -5.28
C ASP A 146 -0.13 12.96 -5.26
N MET A 147 -0.71 13.81 -4.41
CA MET A 147 -0.39 15.24 -4.34
C MET A 147 1.08 15.56 -4.03
N TYR A 148 1.84 14.58 -3.53
CA TYR A 148 3.25 14.68 -3.20
C TYR A 148 4.15 14.00 -4.25
N GLY A 149 3.62 13.49 -5.37
CA GLY A 149 4.44 12.86 -6.41
C GLY A 149 4.93 11.43 -6.10
N TRP A 150 5.02 11.02 -4.84
CA TRP A 150 5.79 9.80 -4.49
C TRP A 150 5.02 8.46 -4.60
N ASP A 151 3.69 8.52 -4.67
CA ASP A 151 2.80 7.35 -4.67
C ASP A 151 1.85 7.39 -5.88
N PHE A 152 1.56 6.23 -6.47
CA PHE A 152 0.39 6.07 -7.34
C PHE A 152 -0.82 5.63 -6.52
N ASP A 153 -1.90 6.42 -6.53
CA ASP A 153 -3.21 6.03 -6.00
C ASP A 153 -3.95 5.22 -7.08
N LEU A 154 -4.20 3.94 -6.82
CA LEU A 154 -4.97 3.08 -7.71
C LEU A 154 -6.44 3.12 -7.29
N ARG A 155 -7.29 3.76 -8.09
CA ARG A 155 -8.73 3.77 -7.87
C ARG A 155 -9.37 2.70 -8.74
N ILE A 156 -9.92 1.66 -8.10
CA ILE A 156 -10.65 0.59 -8.77
C ILE A 156 -12.11 0.66 -8.35
N THR A 157 -12.97 1.03 -9.28
CA THR A 157 -14.42 1.17 -9.06
C THR A 157 -15.18 0.14 -9.89
N ASP A 158 -16.50 0.17 -9.86
CA ASP A 158 -17.32 -0.67 -10.74
C ASP A 158 -17.38 -0.15 -12.18
N ASP A 159 -16.97 1.10 -12.39
CA ASP A 159 -17.03 1.79 -13.66
C ASP A 159 -15.65 1.74 -14.35
N MET A 160 -15.56 0.89 -15.37
CA MET A 160 -14.42 0.88 -16.29
C MET A 160 -14.73 1.81 -17.47
N PRO A 161 -13.90 2.83 -17.76
CA PRO A 161 -14.16 3.71 -18.89
C PRO A 161 -14.09 2.95 -20.22
N SER A 162 -14.90 3.39 -21.20
CA SER A 162 -14.98 2.77 -22.53
C SER A 162 -13.66 2.85 -23.32
N GLY A 163 -12.85 3.87 -23.06
CA GLY A 163 -11.49 4.03 -23.61
C GLY A 163 -10.40 3.23 -22.87
N GLY A 164 -10.76 2.51 -21.80
CA GLY A 164 -9.82 1.93 -20.85
C GLY A 164 -9.56 2.85 -19.65
N PRO A 165 -8.87 2.35 -18.61
CA PRO A 165 -8.64 3.11 -17.40
C PRO A 165 -7.77 4.34 -17.68
N ALA A 166 -8.08 5.46 -17.03
CA ALA A 166 -7.24 6.65 -17.10
C ALA A 166 -5.93 6.41 -16.33
N VAL A 167 -4.81 6.82 -16.91
CA VAL A 167 -3.48 6.69 -16.31
C VAL A 167 -2.69 7.97 -16.55
N PRO A 168 -1.74 8.33 -15.66
CA PRO A 168 -0.84 9.44 -15.91
C PRO A 168 0.05 9.17 -17.13
N SER A 169 0.43 10.23 -17.82
CA SER A 169 1.45 10.20 -18.89
C SER A 169 2.85 9.98 -18.32
N ASP A 170 3.78 9.45 -19.13
CA ASP A 170 5.16 9.25 -18.69
C ASP A 170 5.84 10.54 -18.23
N ALA A 171 5.45 11.69 -18.79
CA ALA A 171 5.94 12.99 -18.35
C ALA A 171 5.50 13.32 -16.90
N GLU A 172 4.22 13.08 -16.58
CA GLU A 172 3.69 13.24 -15.22
C GLU A 172 4.36 12.25 -14.25
N LEU A 173 4.63 11.02 -14.70
CA LEU A 173 5.37 10.04 -13.91
C LEU A 173 6.81 10.52 -13.66
N GLN A 174 7.50 11.01 -14.69
CA GLN A 174 8.89 11.44 -14.58
C GLN A 174 9.06 12.70 -13.72
N GLU A 175 8.14 13.67 -13.80
CA GLU A 175 8.14 14.84 -12.93
C GLU A 175 8.00 14.44 -11.45
N ALA A 176 7.07 13.54 -11.17
CA ALA A 176 6.84 12.99 -9.83
C ALA A 176 8.08 12.25 -9.27
N TYR A 177 8.84 11.61 -10.16
CA TYR A 177 10.13 10.97 -9.83
C TYR A 177 11.25 11.94 -9.51
N GLN A 178 11.32 13.07 -10.23
CA GLN A 178 12.40 14.04 -10.06
C GLN A 178 12.22 14.83 -8.76
N ASP A 179 10.98 15.15 -8.38
CA ASP A 179 10.67 15.77 -7.10
C ASP A 179 11.13 14.88 -5.92
N TYR A 180 10.92 13.57 -6.03
CA TYR A 180 11.35 12.59 -5.02
C TYR A 180 12.87 12.52 -4.81
N LEU A 181 13.68 12.64 -5.86
CA LEU A 181 15.14 12.61 -5.76
C LEU A 181 15.74 13.99 -5.44
N GLY A 182 14.96 15.07 -5.55
CA GLY A 182 15.40 16.44 -5.29
C GLY A 182 15.34 16.85 -3.81
N GLU A 183 14.62 16.10 -2.98
CA GLU A 183 14.56 16.30 -1.54
C GLU A 183 15.55 15.37 -0.83
N ASP A 184 16.76 15.86 -0.54
CA ASP A 184 17.68 15.20 0.39
C ASP A 184 17.05 15.24 1.80
N PRO A 185 16.60 14.11 2.39
CA PRO A 185 16.06 14.10 3.75
C PRO A 185 17.14 14.35 4.83
N ASP A 186 18.42 14.28 4.43
CA ASP A 186 19.60 14.45 5.29
C ASP A 186 20.34 15.78 5.05
N SER A 187 19.70 16.77 4.40
CA SER A 187 20.21 18.14 4.43
C SER A 187 19.95 18.76 5.81
N GLU A 188 20.60 18.21 6.85
CA GLU A 188 20.87 18.94 8.09
C GLU A 188 21.66 20.20 7.68
N SER A 189 20.97 21.33 7.73
CA SER A 189 21.58 22.65 7.70
C SER A 189 22.68 22.67 8.74
N SER A 190 23.92 22.57 8.28
CA SER A 190 25.09 22.83 9.09
C SER A 190 25.07 24.33 9.40
N ASP A 191 24.35 24.71 10.45
CA ASP A 191 24.56 25.99 11.11
C ASP A 191 25.98 25.93 11.69
N GLU A 192 26.94 26.43 10.91
CA GLU A 192 28.28 26.76 11.39
C GLU A 192 28.13 27.85 12.45
N ASP A 193 28.03 27.45 13.72
CA ASP A 193 28.30 28.31 14.86
C ASP A 193 29.79 28.68 14.84
N SER A 194 30.13 29.71 14.07
CA SER A 194 31.33 30.51 14.26
C SER A 194 31.09 31.47 15.41
N ASP A 195 31.78 31.28 16.54
CA ASP A 195 32.43 32.34 17.31
C ASP A 195 32.84 31.83 18.68
N TYR A 196 34.14 31.61 18.88
CA TYR A 196 34.84 31.89 20.13
C TYR A 196 36.33 32.05 19.83
N ASP A 197 36.76 33.31 19.73
CA ASP A 197 38.15 33.75 19.96
C ASP A 197 38.12 34.80 21.09
#